data_AF-A0A1G4FMP0-F1
#
_entry.id   AF-A0A1G4FMP0-F1
#
_cell.length_a   1.000
_cell.length_b   1.000
_cell.length_c   1.000
_cell.angle_alpha   90.00
_cell.angle_beta   90.00
_cell.angle_gamma   90.00
#
_symmetry.space_group_name_H-M   'P 1'
#
loop_
_entity.id
_entity.type
_entity.pdbx_description
1 polymer ?
#
loop_
_entity_poly.entity_id
_entity_poly.type
_entity_poly.pdbx_seq_one_letter_code
_entity_poly.pdbx_strand_id
1 'polypeptide(L)' 'MVEEGRDCSEILIQLSAVRSAINSISRIVLQDHITHCVVDAVKNGDKKVLDDLNNAVAKFLK' A
#
# COMPACT_ATOMS: atom_id res chain seq x y z
N MET A 1 -2.66 15.94 19.91
CA MET A 1 -1.26 15.53 20.20
C MET A 1 -0.26 16.68 20.20
N VAL A 2 0.03 17.33 19.06
CA VAL A 2 0.98 18.45 19.00
C VAL A 2 0.43 19.69 19.71
N GLU A 3 -0.82 20.06 19.40
CA GLU A 3 -1.53 21.17 20.05
C GLU A 3 -1.76 20.94 21.56
N GLU A 4 -1.75 19.67 21.99
CA GLU A 4 -1.85 19.25 23.38
C GLU A 4 -0.48 19.22 24.10
N GLY A 5 0.62 19.53 23.39
CA GLY A 5 1.98 19.54 23.97
C GLY A 5 2.51 18.17 24.38
N ARG A 6 2.06 17.08 23.75
CA ARG A 6 2.55 15.71 24.05
C ARG A 6 4.02 15.53 23.68
N ASP A 7 4.69 14.61 24.36
CA ASP A 7 6.11 14.30 24.14
C ASP A 7 6.39 13.91 22.69
N CYS A 8 7.52 14.37 22.15
CA CYS A 8 7.92 14.11 20.77
C CYS A 8 8.09 12.61 20.49
N SER A 9 8.57 11.84 21.46
CA SER A 9 8.75 10.39 21.33
C SER A 9 7.40 9.68 21.21
N GLU A 10 6.39 10.13 21.96
CA GLU A 10 5.03 9.60 21.83
C GLU A 10 4.42 9.89 20.46
N ILE A 11 4.66 11.09 19.93
CA ILE A 11 4.22 11.47 18.57
C ILE A 11 4.88 10.56 17.53
N LEU A 12 6.19 10.31 17.64
CA LEU A 12 6.92 9.40 16.74
C LEU A 12 6.39 7.96 16.81
N ILE A 13 6.01 7.48 17.98
CA ILE A 13 5.38 6.16 18.16
C ILE A 13 4.02 6.11 17.44
N GLN A 14 3.18 7.14 17.59
CA GLN A 14 1.88 7.19 16.92
C GLN A 14 2.01 7.30 15.39
N LEU A 15 2.96 8.08 14.89
CA LEU A 15 3.27 8.13 13.45
C LEU A 15 3.70 6.76 12.93
N SER A 16 4.49 6.02 13.71
CA SER A 16 4.89 4.65 13.36
C SER A 16 3.69 3.69 13.33
N ALA A 17 2.73 3.85 14.25
CA ALA A 17 1.48 3.08 14.26
C ALA A 17 0.64 3.37 13.01
N VAL A 18 0.47 4.64 12.63
CA VAL A 18 -0.24 5.05 11.40
C VAL A 18 0.44 4.46 10.17
N ARG A 19 1.77 4.56 10.07
CA ARG A 19 2.53 3.95 8.96
C ARG A 19 2.30 2.44 8.88
N SER A 20 2.25 1.76 10.03
CA SER A 20 2.00 0.31 10.09
C SER A 20 0.58 -0.03 9.62
N ALA A 21 -0.41 0.77 10.02
CA ALA A 21 -1.79 0.62 9.55
C ALA A 21 -1.91 0.84 8.03
N ILE A 22 -1.26 1.88 7.50
CA ILE A 22 -1.19 2.13 6.05
C ILE A 22 -0.59 0.92 5.34
N ASN A 23 0.57 0.43 5.78
CA ASN A 23 1.21 -0.74 5.18
C ASN A 23 0.31 -1.98 5.17
N SER A 24 -0.49 -2.19 6.22
CA SER A 24 -1.46 -3.29 6.28
C SER A 24 -2.55 -3.13 5.22
N ILE A 25 -3.15 -1.94 5.13
CA ILE A 25 -4.19 -1.62 4.13
C ILE A 25 -3.63 -1.74 2.71
N SER A 26 -2.42 -1.25 2.47
CA SER A 26 -1.80 -1.30 1.15
C SER A 26 -1.57 -2.75 0.69
N ARG A 27 -1.27 -3.69 1.61
CA ARG A 27 -1.19 -5.13 1.30
C ARG A 27 -2.55 -5.72 0.88
N ILE A 28 -3.62 -5.33 1.58
CA ILE A 28 -4.99 -5.78 1.26
C ILE A 28 -5.38 -5.32 -0.15
N VAL A 29 -5.14 -4.04 -0.46
CA VAL A 29 -5.42 -3.47 -1.79
C VAL A 29 -4.61 -4.17 -2.89
N LEU A 30 -3.32 -4.43 -2.64
CA LEU A 30 -2.47 -5.15 -3.60
C LEU A 30 -2.99 -6.57 -3.85
N GLN A 31 -3.38 -7.29 -2.80
CA GLN A 31 -3.94 -8.63 -2.92
C GLN A 31 -5.24 -8.61 -3.74
N ASP A 32 -6.14 -7.67 -3.45
CA ASP A 32 -7.41 -7.51 -4.16
C ASP A 32 -7.20 -7.21 -5.66
N HIS A 33 -6.24 -6.32 -5.97
CA HIS A 33 -5.89 -5.99 -7.35
C HIS A 33 -5.35 -7.20 -8.13
N ILE A 34 -4.53 -8.03 -7.48
CA ILE A 34 -4.02 -9.27 -8.08
C ILE A 34 -5.16 -10.25 -8.34
N THR A 35 -6.07 -10.46 -7.37
CA THR A 35 -7.13 -11.47 -7.50
C THR A 35 -8.22 -11.11 -8.50
N HIS A 36 -8.45 -9.81 -8.74
CA HIS A 36 -9.49 -9.34 -9.65
C HIS A 36 -8.90 -8.86 -10.99
N CYS A 37 -8.16 -7.76 -10.97
CA CYS A 37 -7.73 -7.09 -12.20
C CYS A 37 -6.66 -7.91 -12.95
N VAL A 38 -5.67 -8.44 -12.24
CA VAL A 38 -4.56 -9.16 -12.88
C VAL A 38 -5.01 -10.52 -13.42
N VAL A 39 -5.83 -11.25 -12.66
CA VAL A 39 -6.41 -12.52 -13.11
C VAL A 39 -7.22 -12.32 -14.41
N ASP A 40 -8.03 -11.28 -14.48
CA ASP A 40 -8.81 -11.00 -15.69
C ASP A 40 -7.95 -10.51 -16.85
N ALA A 41 -6.91 -9.71 -16.58
CA ALA A 41 -5.96 -9.29 -17.59
C ALA A 41 -5.23 -10.50 -18.23
N VAL A 42 -4.82 -11.48 -17.42
CA VAL A 42 -4.19 -12.71 -17.92
C VAL A 42 -5.13 -13.50 -18.82
N LYS A 43 -6.42 -13.63 -18.43
CA LYS A 43 -7.42 -14.33 -19.27
C LYS A 43 -7.64 -13.64 -20.61
N ASN A 44 -7.60 -12.32 -20.63
CA ASN A 44 -7.87 -11.51 -21.82
C ASN A 44 -6.61 -11.16 -22.64
N GLY A 45 -5.42 -11.57 -22.17
CA GLY A 45 -4.16 -11.25 -22.82
C GLY A 45 -3.75 -9.76 -22.72
N ASP A 46 -4.28 -9.03 -21.75
CA ASP A 46 -3.95 -7.62 -21.53
C ASP A 46 -2.63 -7.46 -20.77
N LYS A 47 -1.56 -7.20 -21.52
CA LYS A 47 -0.22 -7.00 -20.96
C LYS A 47 -0.06 -5.67 -20.23
N LYS A 48 -0.88 -4.66 -20.52
CA LYS A 48 -0.73 -3.32 -19.93
C LYS A 48 -0.95 -3.36 -18.42
N VAL A 49 -1.93 -4.14 -17.97
CA VAL A 49 -2.23 -4.31 -16.54
C VAL A 49 -1.05 -4.92 -15.78
N LEU A 50 -0.30 -5.84 -16.41
CA LEU A 50 0.90 -6.44 -15.81
C LEU A 50 2.04 -5.42 -15.69
N ASP A 51 2.23 -4.58 -16.71
CA ASP A 51 3.23 -3.50 -16.67
C ASP A 51 2.89 -2.45 -15.61
N ASP A 52 1.60 -2.09 -15.50
CA ASP A 52 1.10 -1.17 -14.48
C ASP A 52 1.28 -1.74 -13.07
N LEU A 53 1.01 -3.04 -12.87
CA LEU A 53 1.27 -3.74 -11.61
C LEU A 53 2.76 -3.69 -11.24
N ASN A 54 3.67 -3.99 -12.19
CA ASN A 54 5.11 -3.96 -11.94
C ASN A 54 5.57 -2.56 -11.50
N ASN A 55 5.07 -1.52 -12.17
CA ASN A 55 5.34 -0.13 -11.81
C ASN A 55 4.81 0.23 -10.41
N ALA A 56 3.61 -0.26 -10.05
CA ALA A 56 3.02 -0.04 -8.74
C ALA A 56 3.81 -0.75 -7.63
N VAL A 57 4.19 -2.02 -7.82
CA VAL A 57 4.99 -2.80 -6.86
C VAL A 57 6.36 -2.18 -6.65
N ALA A 58 7.02 -1.69 -7.71
CA ALA A 58 8.31 -1.01 -7.60
C ALA A 58 8.24 0.27 -6.74
N LYS A 59 7.09 0.96 -6.71
CA LYS A 59 6.86 2.12 -5.83
C LYS A 59 6.44 1.71 -4.42
N PHE A 60 5.71 0.60 -4.30
CA PHE A 60 5.24 0.07 -3.02
C PHE A 60 6.37 -0.45 -2.13
N LEU A 61 7.42 -1.02 -2.74
CA LEU A 61 8.58 -1.58 -2.03
C LEU A 61 9.69 -0.56 -1.72
N LYS A 62 9.57 0.68 -2.19
CA LYS A 62 10.45 1.79 -1.82
C LYS A 62 10.06 2.35 -0.47
#